data_AF-A0A6L8GP67-F1
#
_entry.id   AF-A0A6L8GP67-F1
#
_cell.length_a   1.000
_cell.length_b   1.000
_cell.length_c   1.000
_cell.angle_alpha   90.00
_cell.angle_beta   90.00
_cell.angle_gamma   90.00
#
_symmetry.space_group_name_H-M   'P 1'
#
loop_
_entity.id
_entity.type
_entity.pdbx_description
1 polymer ?
#
loop_
_entity_poly.entity_id
_entity_poly.type
_entity_poly.pdbx_seq_one_letter_code
_entity_poly.pdbx_strand_id
1 'polypeptide(L)'
;MIERKRLLLGFIHHAGEGLTRRQLMGWLFLLRQEQPQALGSSTFYDFVPHRWGPHSFQVCHDIKALQEAGLLTGDHPDQLSVAPSERTHVSRVVQTLPRRAAKGVEAVLGAYGGTPPDQLSHDVSRRYPWYRQGTGWPATPAQPAIYTVGYEGRTIDGFLNHLIDSGIRQLIDVRRNALSRKYGFGGRTTARLCAEVDIAYVHVPALGIPSTMRMDLS
;
A
#
# COMPACT_ATOMS: atom_id res chain seq x y z
N MET A 1 4.17 -6.74 -16.31
CA MET A 1 3.84 -6.55 -14.88
C MET A 1 4.75 -5.48 -14.29
N ILE A 2 4.22 -4.51 -13.54
CA ILE A 2 5.02 -3.44 -12.91
C ILE A 2 5.96 -3.98 -11.82
N GLU A 3 7.02 -3.23 -11.48
CA GLU A 3 8.07 -3.67 -10.56
C GLU A 3 7.58 -4.04 -9.15
N ARG A 4 6.73 -3.21 -8.51
CA ARG A 4 6.24 -3.51 -7.16
C ARG A 4 5.49 -4.85 -7.05
N LYS A 5 4.73 -5.24 -8.09
CA LYS A 5 4.04 -6.54 -8.14
C LYS A 5 5.05 -7.69 -8.29
N ARG A 6 6.15 -7.49 -9.02
CA ARG A 6 7.24 -8.47 -9.11
C ARG A 6 8.00 -8.62 -7.80
N LEU A 7 8.23 -7.53 -7.05
CA LEU A 7 8.80 -7.58 -5.69
C LEU A 7 7.89 -8.35 -4.74
N LEU A 8 6.58 -8.08 -4.77
CA LEU A 8 5.57 -8.81 -4.01
C LEU A 8 5.58 -10.31 -4.35
N LEU A 9 5.59 -10.66 -5.64
CA LEU A 9 5.72 -12.07 -6.08
C LEU A 9 7.06 -12.67 -5.66
N GLY A 10 8.13 -11.89 -5.61
CA GLY A 10 9.45 -12.31 -5.12
C GLY A 10 9.36 -12.83 -3.70
N PHE A 11 8.70 -12.11 -2.79
CA PHE A 11 8.49 -12.59 -1.43
C PHE A 11 7.66 -13.87 -1.38
N ILE A 12 6.52 -13.92 -2.08
CA ILE A 12 5.61 -15.09 -2.06
C ILE A 12 6.30 -16.32 -2.65
N HIS A 13 7.03 -16.15 -3.76
CA HIS A 13 7.72 -17.25 -4.44
C HIS A 13 8.77 -17.92 -3.55
N HIS A 14 9.53 -17.14 -2.76
CA HIS A 14 10.57 -17.66 -1.88
C HIS A 14 10.05 -18.17 -0.54
N ALA A 15 8.96 -17.60 -0.03
CA ALA A 15 8.35 -18.04 1.23
C ALA A 15 7.69 -19.43 1.12
N GLY A 16 7.23 -19.80 -0.08
CA GLY A 16 6.58 -21.09 -0.32
C GLY A 16 5.13 -21.12 0.17
N GLU A 17 4.75 -22.20 0.84
CA GLU A 17 3.40 -22.41 1.38
C GLU A 17 3.28 -21.87 2.81
N GLY A 18 2.08 -21.45 3.22
CA GLY A 18 1.84 -20.96 4.59
C GLY A 18 2.15 -19.48 4.84
N LEU A 19 2.50 -18.70 3.81
CA LEU A 19 2.72 -17.26 3.95
C LEU A 19 1.41 -16.53 4.26
N THR A 20 1.33 -15.87 5.41
CA THR A 20 0.18 -15.03 5.75
C THR A 20 0.27 -13.66 5.09
N ARG A 21 -0.89 -13.03 4.81
CA ARG A 21 -0.94 -11.64 4.32
C ARG A 21 -0.26 -10.66 5.28
N ARG A 22 -0.32 -10.94 6.58
CA ARG A 22 0.28 -10.11 7.63
C ARG A 22 1.81 -10.16 7.56
N GLN A 23 2.40 -11.34 7.41
CA GLN A 23 3.85 -11.49 7.20
C GLN A 23 4.30 -10.77 5.93
N LEU A 24 3.58 -10.98 4.82
CA LEU A 24 3.91 -10.30 3.56
C LEU A 24 3.86 -8.77 3.70
N MET A 25 2.84 -8.24 4.39
CA MET A 25 2.73 -6.80 4.67
C MET A 25 3.94 -6.31 5.48
N GLY A 26 4.33 -7.05 6.52
CA GLY A 26 5.52 -6.76 7.33
C GLY A 26 6.80 -6.76 6.52
N TRP A 27 7.03 -7.77 5.68
CA TRP A 27 8.23 -7.83 4.83
C TRP A 27 8.28 -6.73 3.77
N LEU A 28 7.16 -6.40 3.13
CA LEU A 28 7.10 -5.28 2.18
C LEU A 28 7.37 -3.94 2.88
N PHE A 29 6.85 -3.77 4.10
CA PHE A 29 7.14 -2.60 4.93
C PHE A 29 8.63 -2.53 5.29
N LEU A 30 9.23 -3.63 5.76
CA LEU A 30 10.64 -3.69 6.11
C LEU A 30 11.56 -3.49 4.90
N LEU A 31 11.18 -3.99 3.71
CA LEU A 31 11.91 -3.70 2.48
C LEU A 31 11.97 -2.19 2.23
N ARG A 32 10.86 -1.48 2.45
CA ARG A 32 10.83 -0.02 2.30
C ARG A 32 11.70 0.69 3.32
N GLN A 33 11.65 0.29 4.59
CA GLN A 33 12.34 0.99 5.66
C GLN A 33 13.85 0.70 5.71
N GLU A 34 14.24 -0.55 5.43
CA GLU A 34 15.62 -1.03 5.67
C GLU A 34 16.41 -1.22 4.38
N GLN A 35 15.72 -1.34 3.24
CA GLN A 35 16.36 -1.57 1.93
C GLN A 35 15.89 -0.55 0.88
N PRO A 36 15.91 0.78 1.13
CA PRO A 36 15.43 1.77 0.17
C PRO A 36 16.16 1.70 -1.19
N GLN A 37 17.43 1.31 -1.21
CA GLN A 37 18.21 1.06 -2.41
C GLN A 37 17.64 -0.04 -3.33
N ALA A 38 16.84 -0.97 -2.78
CA ALA A 38 16.20 -2.03 -3.56
C ALA A 38 15.10 -1.49 -4.50
N LEU A 39 14.48 -0.37 -4.15
CA LEU A 39 13.28 0.17 -4.82
C LEU A 39 13.60 0.98 -6.10
N GLY A 40 14.82 1.51 -6.20
CA GLY A 40 15.22 2.36 -7.33
C GLY A 40 14.34 3.62 -7.47
N SER A 41 14.07 4.03 -8.71
CA SER A 41 13.16 5.16 -9.03
C SER A 41 11.69 4.75 -9.19
N SER A 42 11.36 3.47 -8.93
CA SER A 42 10.00 2.96 -9.13
C SER A 42 9.08 3.33 -7.97
N THR A 43 7.80 3.58 -8.28
CA THR A 43 6.79 3.76 -7.22
C THR A 43 6.55 2.43 -6.51
N PHE A 44 6.89 2.38 -5.23
CA PHE A 44 6.66 1.24 -4.34
C PHE A 44 5.42 1.47 -3.47
N TYR A 45 5.11 0.51 -2.59
CA TYR A 45 4.03 0.64 -1.62
C TYR A 45 4.38 1.68 -0.54
N ASP A 46 3.40 2.50 -0.14
CA ASP A 46 3.44 3.27 1.11
C ASP A 46 2.50 2.59 2.13
N PHE A 47 2.49 3.07 3.37
CA PHE A 47 1.76 2.45 4.46
C PHE A 47 1.08 3.50 5.32
N VAL A 48 -0.03 3.10 5.96
CA VAL A 48 -0.75 3.87 6.98
C VAL A 48 -0.65 3.15 8.33
N PRO A 49 -0.79 3.88 9.46
CA PRO A 49 -0.95 3.28 10.78
C PRO A 49 -2.22 2.44 10.84
N HIS A 50 -2.14 1.29 11.52
CA HIS A 50 -3.29 0.42 11.73
C HIS A 50 -3.09 -0.46 12.97
N ARG A 51 -4.18 -1.05 13.49
CA ARG A 51 -4.17 -1.77 14.77
C ARG A 51 -3.25 -3.00 14.84
N TRP A 52 -2.90 -3.57 13.68
CA TRP A 52 -1.97 -4.71 13.57
C TRP A 52 -0.58 -4.30 13.04
N GLY A 53 -0.26 -3.00 13.07
CA GLY A 53 0.95 -2.44 12.48
C GLY A 53 0.72 -1.87 11.08
N PRO A 54 1.79 -1.59 10.32
CA PRO A 54 1.70 -0.92 9.03
C PRO A 54 0.78 -1.64 8.05
N HIS A 55 -0.09 -0.89 7.38
CA HIS A 55 -1.04 -1.41 6.42
C HIS A 55 -0.94 -0.69 5.07
N SER A 56 -1.11 -1.40 3.96
CA SER A 56 -1.19 -0.84 2.61
C SER A 56 -2.41 -1.35 1.88
N PHE A 57 -3.31 -0.44 1.52
CA PHE A 57 -4.45 -0.73 0.65
C PHE A 57 -3.99 -1.07 -0.76
N GLN A 58 -2.88 -0.48 -1.22
CA GLN A 58 -2.30 -0.78 -2.53
C GLN A 58 -1.74 -2.21 -2.60
N VAL A 59 -1.15 -2.75 -1.53
CA VAL A 59 -0.77 -4.17 -1.43
C VAL A 59 -1.99 -5.06 -1.50
N CYS A 60 -3.03 -4.79 -0.71
CA CYS A 60 -4.28 -5.57 -0.74
C CYS A 60 -4.92 -5.59 -2.13
N HIS A 61 -4.94 -4.44 -2.82
CA HIS A 61 -5.44 -4.35 -4.19
C HIS A 61 -4.60 -5.15 -5.18
N ASP A 62 -3.28 -5.09 -5.07
CA ASP A 62 -2.38 -5.82 -5.98
C ASP A 62 -2.45 -7.34 -5.74
N ILE A 63 -2.57 -7.81 -4.48
CA ILE A 63 -2.82 -9.23 -4.17
C ILE A 63 -4.11 -9.69 -4.82
N LYS A 64 -5.21 -8.95 -4.64
CA LYS A 64 -6.51 -9.30 -5.23
C LYS A 64 -6.42 -9.40 -6.76
N ALA A 65 -5.77 -8.42 -7.40
CA ALA A 65 -5.59 -8.44 -8.85
C ALA A 65 -4.74 -9.62 -9.34
N LEU A 66 -3.76 -10.08 -8.55
CA LEU A 66 -2.95 -11.25 -8.87
C LEU A 66 -3.72 -12.57 -8.65
N GLN A 67 -4.63 -12.62 -7.66
CA GLN A 67 -5.55 -13.74 -7.46
C GLN A 67 -6.59 -13.81 -8.59
N GLU A 68 -7.19 -12.67 -8.98
CA GLU A 68 -8.12 -12.58 -10.12
C GLU A 68 -7.45 -12.97 -11.45
N ALA A 69 -6.14 -12.76 -11.57
CA ALA A 69 -5.34 -13.22 -12.71
C ALA A 69 -4.90 -14.69 -12.64
N GLY A 70 -5.26 -15.42 -11.58
CA GLY A 70 -4.90 -16.83 -11.38
C GLY A 70 -3.45 -17.08 -10.96
N LEU A 71 -2.64 -16.03 -10.73
CA LEU A 71 -1.22 -16.16 -10.37
C LEU A 71 -1.01 -16.55 -8.90
N LEU A 72 -1.91 -16.12 -8.04
CA LEU A 72 -1.90 -16.40 -6.61
C LEU A 72 -3.13 -17.21 -6.23
N THR A 73 -2.93 -18.17 -5.33
CA THR A 73 -4.00 -18.88 -4.65
C THR A 73 -3.94 -18.59 -3.14
N GLY A 74 -5.00 -18.98 -2.42
CA GLY A 74 -5.13 -18.77 -1.00
C GLY A 74 -6.36 -17.98 -0.60
N ASP A 75 -7.09 -18.49 0.38
CA ASP A 75 -8.22 -17.79 0.97
C ASP A 75 -7.78 -16.85 2.09
N HIS A 76 -8.64 -15.86 2.36
CA HIS A 76 -8.47 -14.97 3.48
C HIS A 76 -8.67 -15.76 4.80
N PRO A 77 -7.78 -15.67 5.81
CA PRO A 77 -6.58 -14.84 5.86
C PRO A 77 -5.24 -15.56 5.59
N ASP A 78 -5.18 -16.90 5.59
CA ASP A 78 -3.99 -17.52 6.19
C ASP A 78 -3.07 -18.36 5.31
N GLN A 79 -3.24 -18.49 3.99
CA GLN A 79 -2.19 -19.10 3.16
C GLN A 79 -2.13 -18.52 1.75
N LEU A 80 -1.34 -17.46 1.56
CA LEU A 80 -1.05 -16.92 0.23
C LEU A 80 0.10 -17.73 -0.40
N SER A 81 -0.11 -18.23 -1.61
CA SER A 81 0.94 -18.94 -2.34
C SER A 81 0.83 -18.70 -3.85
N VAL A 82 1.90 -19.01 -4.58
CA VAL A 82 1.85 -19.05 -6.05
C VAL A 82 1.00 -20.23 -6.49
N ALA A 83 0.04 -20.00 -7.38
CA ALA A 83 -0.80 -21.07 -7.92
C ALA A 83 0.09 -22.17 -8.55
N PRO A 84 -0.15 -23.47 -8.28
CA PRO A 84 0.70 -24.55 -8.75
C PRO A 84 0.98 -24.53 -10.27
N SER A 85 -0.03 -24.23 -11.08
CA SER A 85 0.08 -24.10 -12.54
C SER A 85 0.97 -22.92 -12.98
N GLU A 86 1.09 -21.90 -12.15
CA GLU A 86 1.79 -20.65 -12.45
C GLU A 86 3.20 -20.59 -11.88
N ARG A 87 3.66 -21.61 -11.14
CA ARG A 87 4.99 -21.62 -10.48
C ARG A 87 6.15 -21.31 -11.44
N THR A 88 6.16 -21.94 -12.62
CA THR A 88 7.19 -21.70 -13.64
C THR A 88 7.11 -20.29 -14.23
N HIS A 89 5.90 -19.80 -14.49
CA HIS A 89 5.70 -18.46 -15.03
C HIS A 89 6.13 -17.39 -14.01
N VAL A 90 5.68 -17.50 -12.76
CA VAL A 90 6.05 -16.59 -11.67
C VAL A 90 7.56 -16.62 -11.41
N SER A 91 8.20 -17.79 -11.41
CA SER A 91 9.66 -17.89 -11.25
C SER A 91 10.40 -17.09 -12.33
N ARG A 92 10.00 -17.22 -13.61
CA ARG A 92 10.57 -16.41 -14.71
C ARG A 92 10.34 -14.91 -14.49
N VAL A 93 9.14 -14.52 -14.06
CA VAL A 93 8.81 -13.11 -13.76
C VAL A 93 9.69 -12.57 -12.63
N VAL A 94 9.90 -13.34 -11.56
CA VAL A 94 10.76 -12.97 -10.43
C VAL A 94 12.23 -12.86 -10.86
N GLN A 95 12.71 -13.73 -11.74
CA GLN A 95 14.07 -13.65 -12.30
C GLN A 95 14.32 -12.38 -13.14
N THR A 96 13.27 -11.69 -13.61
CA THR A 96 13.41 -10.39 -14.29
C THR A 96 13.56 -9.19 -13.33
N LEU A 97 13.56 -9.42 -12.01
CA LEU A 97 13.81 -8.35 -11.05
C LEU A 97 15.22 -7.79 -11.24
N PRO A 98 15.38 -6.45 -11.19
CA PRO A 98 16.72 -5.86 -11.13
C PRO A 98 17.52 -6.42 -9.96
N ARG A 99 18.84 -6.59 -10.12
CA ARG A 99 19.71 -7.16 -9.07
C ARG A 99 19.54 -6.50 -7.69
N ARG A 100 19.35 -5.17 -7.66
CA ARG A 100 19.09 -4.41 -6.42
C ARG A 100 17.80 -4.85 -5.72
N ALA A 101 16.75 -5.14 -6.49
CA ALA A 101 15.44 -5.55 -5.96
C ALA A 101 15.50 -6.98 -5.44
N ALA A 102 16.11 -7.89 -6.21
CA ALA A 102 16.32 -9.28 -5.79
C ALA A 102 17.13 -9.36 -4.48
N LYS A 103 18.25 -8.63 -4.39
CA LYS A 103 19.04 -8.53 -3.15
C LYS A 103 18.26 -7.97 -1.97
N GLY A 104 17.37 -7.01 -2.19
CA GLY A 104 16.51 -6.48 -1.12
C GLY A 104 15.54 -7.52 -0.59
N VAL A 105 14.91 -8.30 -1.49
CA VAL A 105 14.04 -9.43 -1.10
C VAL A 105 14.83 -10.48 -0.32
N GLU A 106 15.99 -10.87 -0.82
CA GLU A 106 16.91 -11.81 -0.15
C GLU A 106 17.32 -11.32 1.24
N ALA A 107 17.67 -10.03 1.38
CA ALA A 107 18.08 -9.45 2.65
C ALA A 107 16.95 -9.49 3.69
N VAL A 108 15.72 -9.10 3.30
CA VAL A 108 14.56 -9.14 4.19
C VAL A 108 14.19 -10.58 4.56
N LEU A 109 14.22 -11.52 3.61
CA LEU A 109 13.93 -12.93 3.90
C LEU A 109 15.03 -13.59 4.74
N GLY A 110 16.30 -13.24 4.52
CA GLY A 110 17.40 -13.73 5.34
C GLY A 110 17.31 -13.26 6.79
N ALA A 111 16.85 -12.03 7.02
CA ALA A 111 16.68 -11.47 8.36
C ALA A 111 15.38 -11.92 9.06
N TYR A 112 14.27 -11.99 8.32
CA TYR A 112 12.92 -12.11 8.91
C TYR A 112 12.09 -13.29 8.37
N GLY A 113 12.57 -14.02 7.37
CA GLY A 113 11.80 -15.09 6.71
C GLY A 113 11.39 -16.23 7.64
N GLY A 114 12.26 -16.56 8.61
CA GLY A 114 11.96 -17.55 9.65
C GLY A 114 11.23 -17.00 10.88
N THR A 115 10.90 -15.71 10.91
CA THR A 115 10.26 -15.09 12.08
C THR A 115 8.74 -15.36 12.06
N PRO A 116 8.16 -15.89 13.15
CA PRO A 116 6.72 -16.07 13.25
C PRO A 116 5.93 -14.75 13.07
N PRO A 117 4.72 -14.79 12.48
CA PRO A 117 3.94 -13.58 12.18
C PRO A 117 3.77 -12.62 13.35
N ASP A 118 3.48 -13.15 14.54
CA ASP A 118 3.22 -12.34 15.74
C ASP A 118 4.50 -11.71 16.29
N GLN A 119 5.62 -12.43 16.25
CA GLN A 119 6.93 -11.90 16.64
C GLN A 119 7.39 -10.79 15.69
N LEU A 120 7.21 -10.99 14.38
CA LEU A 120 7.49 -9.96 13.37
C LEU A 120 6.63 -8.72 13.61
N SER A 121 5.32 -8.91 13.83
CA SER A 121 4.39 -7.81 14.09
C SER A 121 4.76 -7.03 15.35
N HIS A 122 5.17 -7.74 16.41
CA HIS A 122 5.63 -7.14 17.67
C HIS A 122 6.93 -6.34 17.48
N ASP A 123 7.91 -6.90 16.77
CA ASP A 123 9.18 -6.21 16.48
C ASP A 123 8.96 -4.94 15.63
N VAL A 124 8.21 -5.05 14.54
CA VAL A 124 7.85 -3.90 13.69
C VAL A 124 7.14 -2.82 14.50
N SER A 125 6.19 -3.22 15.34
CA SER A 125 5.47 -2.30 16.23
C SER A 125 6.38 -1.56 17.20
N ARG A 126 7.40 -2.24 17.74
CA ARG A 126 8.36 -1.65 18.68
C ARG A 126 9.28 -0.65 17.98
N ARG A 127 9.75 -0.98 16.78
CA ARG A 127 10.72 -0.15 16.03
C ARG A 127 10.08 1.02 15.29
N TYR A 128 8.82 0.85 14.88
CA TYR A 128 8.08 1.83 14.08
C TYR A 128 6.74 2.18 14.73
N PRO A 129 6.75 2.83 15.91
CA PRO A 129 5.56 3.05 16.73
C PRO A 129 4.48 3.89 16.02
N TRP A 130 4.88 4.78 15.10
CA TRP A 130 3.94 5.55 14.27
C TRP A 130 2.92 4.67 13.56
N TYR A 131 3.34 3.51 13.06
CA TYR A 131 2.48 2.62 12.27
C TYR A 131 1.61 1.68 13.10
N ARG A 132 1.75 1.71 14.42
CA ARG A 132 0.86 1.00 15.33
C ARG A 132 -0.22 1.95 15.80
N GLN A 133 -1.43 1.80 15.27
CA GLN A 133 -2.58 2.51 15.81
C GLN A 133 -2.92 1.90 17.18
N GLY A 134 -2.70 2.66 18.26
CA GLY A 134 -3.18 2.33 19.59
C GLY A 134 -4.70 2.57 19.72
N THR A 135 -5.16 2.85 20.94
CA THR A 135 -6.53 3.33 21.17
C THR A 135 -6.61 4.82 20.84
N GLY A 136 -6.86 5.16 19.58
CA GLY A 136 -7.06 6.54 19.14
C GLY A 136 -6.42 6.87 17.80
N TRP A 137 -6.60 8.13 17.38
CA TRP A 137 -5.93 8.67 16.21
C TRP A 137 -4.47 8.98 16.52
N PRO A 138 -3.51 8.64 15.63
CA PRO A 138 -2.09 8.70 15.97
C PRO A 138 -1.52 10.12 16.00
N ALA A 139 -2.25 11.13 15.52
CA ALA A 139 -1.78 12.52 15.44
C ALA A 139 -2.62 13.50 16.26
N THR A 140 -2.00 14.61 16.67
CA THR A 140 -2.74 15.76 17.20
C THR A 140 -3.58 16.39 16.08
N PRO A 141 -4.87 16.69 16.32
CA PRO A 141 -5.68 17.38 15.31
C PRO A 141 -5.05 18.71 14.89
N ALA A 142 -5.09 18.99 13.58
CA ALA A 142 -4.65 20.27 13.03
C ALA A 142 -5.50 21.42 13.57
N GLN A 143 -4.93 22.63 13.59
CA GLN A 143 -5.72 23.84 13.88
C GLN A 143 -6.80 24.02 12.82
N PRO A 144 -8.02 24.49 13.19
CA PRO A 144 -9.09 24.74 12.23
C PRO A 144 -8.68 25.75 11.15
N ALA A 145 -8.47 25.25 9.93
CA ALA A 145 -8.11 26.04 8.75
C ALA A 145 -8.41 25.26 7.46
N ILE A 146 -8.28 25.92 6.31
CA ILE A 146 -8.32 25.27 5.00
C ILE A 146 -6.89 24.95 4.58
N TYR A 147 -6.61 23.66 4.43
CA TYR A 147 -5.35 23.15 3.89
C TYR A 147 -5.56 22.63 2.47
N THR A 148 -4.55 22.79 1.63
CA THR A 148 -4.55 22.24 0.27
C THR A 148 -3.64 21.03 0.18
N VAL A 149 -4.04 20.03 -0.61
CA VAL A 149 -3.22 18.84 -0.83
C VAL A 149 -3.36 18.35 -2.27
N GLY A 150 -2.24 17.96 -2.87
CA GLY A 150 -2.18 17.25 -4.15
C GLY A 150 -1.82 15.78 -3.93
N TYR A 151 -2.26 14.90 -4.85
CA TYR A 151 -1.93 13.47 -4.82
C TYR A 151 -0.91 13.03 -5.88
N GLU A 152 -0.34 13.98 -6.62
CA GLU A 152 0.70 13.70 -7.61
C GLU A 152 1.91 13.03 -6.94
N GLY A 153 2.53 12.06 -7.61
CA GLY A 153 3.65 11.29 -7.07
C GLY A 153 3.34 10.34 -5.91
N ARG A 154 2.19 10.45 -5.23
CA ARG A 154 1.88 9.67 -4.01
C ARG A 154 1.03 8.44 -4.28
N THR A 155 1.25 7.31 -3.60
CA THR A 155 0.21 6.27 -3.56
C THR A 155 -0.96 6.73 -2.69
N ILE A 156 -2.10 6.01 -2.72
CA ILE A 156 -3.20 6.33 -1.82
C ILE A 156 -2.79 6.17 -0.34
N ASP A 157 -1.97 5.17 -0.04
CA ASP A 157 -1.47 4.94 1.32
C ASP A 157 -0.59 6.12 1.77
N GLY A 158 0.32 6.59 0.91
CA GLY A 158 1.19 7.73 1.21
C GLY A 158 0.45 9.06 1.29
N PHE A 159 -0.66 9.20 0.56
CA PHE A 159 -1.56 10.34 0.67
C PHE A 159 -2.31 10.32 2.00
N LEU A 160 -2.93 9.19 2.37
CA LEU A 160 -3.65 9.04 3.63
C LEU A 160 -2.71 9.19 4.84
N ASN A 161 -1.53 8.57 4.80
CA ASN A 161 -0.53 8.72 5.87
C ASN A 161 -0.12 10.19 6.05
N HIS A 162 -0.01 10.95 4.97
CA HIS A 162 0.29 12.38 5.05
C HIS A 162 -0.85 13.19 5.68
N LEU A 163 -2.12 12.86 5.37
CA LEU A 163 -3.27 13.50 6.03
C LEU A 163 -3.31 13.18 7.53
N ILE A 164 -3.05 11.92 7.88
CA ILE A 164 -2.97 11.46 9.27
C ILE A 164 -1.88 12.23 10.02
N ASP A 165 -0.66 12.23 9.50
CA ASP A 165 0.51 12.92 10.05
C ASP A 165 0.28 14.42 10.21
N SER A 166 -0.46 15.02 9.28
CA SER A 166 -0.82 16.44 9.32
C SER A 166 -2.00 16.75 10.27
N GLY A 167 -2.55 15.76 10.98
CA GLY A 167 -3.67 15.95 11.89
C GLY A 167 -5.01 16.24 11.19
N ILE A 168 -5.12 15.97 9.89
CA ILE A 168 -6.32 16.24 9.09
C ILE A 168 -7.37 15.16 9.34
N ARG A 169 -8.59 15.59 9.70
CA ARG A 169 -9.73 14.71 9.99
C ARG A 169 -10.78 14.68 8.89
N GLN A 170 -10.73 15.62 7.96
CA GLN A 170 -11.71 15.72 6.87
C GLN A 170 -11.03 16.09 5.56
N LEU A 171 -11.30 15.29 4.53
CA LEU A 171 -10.91 15.54 3.15
C LEU A 171 -12.11 16.04 2.36
N ILE A 172 -11.98 17.24 1.78
CA ILE A 172 -12.97 17.81 0.88
C ILE A 172 -12.47 17.64 -0.56
N ASP A 173 -13.13 16.78 -1.34
CA ASP A 173 -12.85 16.61 -2.76
C ASP A 173 -13.67 17.62 -3.57
N VAL A 174 -12.97 18.57 -4.21
CA VAL A 174 -13.59 19.61 -5.03
C VAL A 174 -13.60 19.27 -6.53
N ARG A 175 -13.18 18.06 -6.93
CA ARG A 175 -13.15 17.68 -8.35
C ARG A 175 -14.57 17.60 -8.90
N ARG A 176 -14.82 18.23 -10.05
CA ARG A 176 -16.14 18.14 -10.73
C ARG A 176 -16.57 16.68 -10.94
N ASN A 177 -15.64 15.87 -11.46
CA ASN A 177 -15.77 14.43 -11.60
C ASN A 177 -14.64 13.79 -10.79
N ALA A 178 -14.96 13.10 -9.68
CA ALA A 178 -13.99 12.38 -8.85
C ALA A 178 -13.56 11.04 -9.50
N LEU A 179 -13.17 11.09 -10.77
CA LEU A 179 -12.71 9.94 -11.54
C LEU A 179 -11.18 9.95 -11.61
N SER A 180 -10.57 8.79 -11.38
CA SER A 180 -9.13 8.61 -11.51
C SER A 180 -8.81 7.19 -11.96
N ARG A 181 -7.83 7.07 -12.87
CA ARG A 181 -7.23 5.77 -13.24
C ARG A 181 -6.22 5.28 -12.20
N LYS A 182 -5.74 6.18 -11.34
CA LYS A 182 -4.82 5.84 -10.26
C LYS A 182 -5.62 5.23 -9.11
N TYR A 183 -5.28 4.00 -8.74
CA TYR A 183 -5.95 3.29 -7.65
C TYR A 183 -6.04 4.16 -6.38
N GLY A 184 -7.20 4.09 -5.72
CA GLY A 184 -7.46 4.83 -4.48
C GLY A 184 -7.97 6.26 -4.65
N PHE A 185 -7.87 6.84 -5.85
CA PHE A 185 -8.26 8.24 -6.10
C PHE A 185 -9.58 8.40 -6.90
N GLY A 186 -10.34 7.34 -7.11
CA GLY A 186 -11.73 7.44 -7.58
C GLY A 186 -12.66 7.66 -6.38
N GLY A 187 -13.63 8.58 -6.47
CA GLY A 187 -14.39 9.11 -5.32
C GLY A 187 -14.97 8.05 -4.38
N ARG A 188 -15.59 6.98 -4.91
CA ARG A 188 -16.09 5.86 -4.09
C ARG A 188 -14.96 5.14 -3.33
N THR A 189 -13.84 4.90 -4.00
CA THR A 189 -12.68 4.26 -3.38
C THR A 189 -12.00 5.19 -2.38
N THR A 190 -11.84 6.48 -2.71
CA THR A 190 -11.28 7.48 -1.79
C THR A 190 -12.12 7.58 -0.52
N ALA A 191 -13.45 7.69 -0.64
CA ALA A 191 -14.36 7.74 0.51
C ALA A 191 -14.21 6.51 1.41
N ARG A 192 -14.25 5.31 0.81
CA ARG A 192 -14.07 4.05 1.55
C ARG A 192 -12.73 4.00 2.28
N LEU A 193 -11.63 4.34 1.59
CA LEU A 193 -10.29 4.26 2.17
C LEU A 193 -10.04 5.34 3.23
N CYS A 194 -10.64 6.52 3.11
CA CYS A 194 -10.61 7.53 4.18
C CYS A 194 -11.32 7.02 5.43
N ALA A 195 -12.47 6.35 5.28
CA ALA A 195 -13.21 5.78 6.42
C ALA A 195 -12.43 4.68 7.15
N GLU A 196 -11.67 3.83 6.42
CA GLU A 196 -10.79 2.81 7.02
C GLU A 196 -9.68 3.40 7.90
N VAL A 197 -9.36 4.67 7.69
CA VAL A 197 -8.44 5.44 8.52
C VAL A 197 -9.15 6.64 9.12
N ASP A 198 -10.38 6.54 9.63
CA ASP A 198 -11.07 7.59 10.39
C ASP A 198 -10.96 9.06 9.86
N ILE A 199 -10.88 9.24 8.53
CA ILE A 199 -10.92 10.54 7.85
C ILE A 199 -12.31 10.67 7.20
N ALA A 200 -13.03 11.72 7.54
CA ALA A 200 -14.28 12.05 6.88
C ALA A 200 -14.01 12.48 5.43
N TYR A 201 -14.83 12.03 4.49
CA TYR A 201 -14.73 12.40 3.08
C TYR A 201 -16.01 13.10 2.62
N VAL A 202 -15.86 14.30 2.04
CA VAL A 202 -16.97 15.06 1.46
C VAL A 202 -16.62 15.41 0.02
N HIS A 203 -17.51 15.09 -0.92
CA HIS A 203 -17.34 15.45 -2.33
C HIS A 203 -18.25 16.64 -2.68
N VAL A 204 -17.66 17.74 -3.15
CA VAL A 204 -18.36 18.99 -3.49
C VAL A 204 -18.12 19.32 -4.97
N PRO A 205 -18.83 18.65 -5.90
CA PRO A 205 -18.59 18.81 -7.34
C PRO A 205 -18.94 20.21 -7.89
N ALA A 206 -19.76 20.97 -7.17
CA ALA A 206 -20.13 22.34 -7.51
C ALA A 206 -18.91 23.30 -7.52
N LEU A 207 -17.87 23.00 -6.73
CA LEU A 207 -16.62 23.77 -6.69
C LEU A 207 -15.61 23.35 -7.78
N GLY A 208 -15.93 22.30 -8.54
CA GLY A 208 -15.04 21.78 -9.57
C GLY A 208 -15.23 22.44 -10.92
N ILE A 209 -14.12 22.63 -11.64
CA ILE A 209 -14.11 23.20 -13.00
C ILE A 209 -14.95 22.30 -13.93
N PRO A 210 -16.01 22.79 -14.59
CA PRO A 210 -16.79 22.04 -15.58
C PRO A 210 -15.91 21.53 -16.73
N SER A 211 -16.29 20.40 -17.36
CA SER A 211 -15.54 19.86 -18.51
C SER A 211 -15.46 20.84 -19.67
N THR A 212 -16.53 21.63 -19.88
CA THR A 212 -16.59 22.66 -20.92
C THR A 212 -15.52 23.74 -20.78
N MET A 213 -15.07 24.03 -19.57
CA MET A 213 -14.01 25.02 -19.30
C MET A 213 -12.59 24.43 -19.43
N ARG A 214 -12.46 23.14 -19.76
CA ARG A 214 -11.16 22.45 -19.89
C ARG A 214 -10.84 22.04 -21.32
N MET A 215 -11.70 22.33 -22.29
CA MET A 215 -11.56 21.84 -23.67
C MET A 215 -10.29 22.38 -24.36
N ASP A 216 -9.79 23.54 -23.93
CA ASP A 216 -8.62 24.21 -24.52
C ASP A 216 -7.33 24.10 -23.68
N LEU A 217 -7.34 23.31 -22.61
CA LEU A 217 -6.14 23.03 -21.80
C LEU A 217 -5.45 21.80 -22.37
N SER A 218 -4.38 22.02 -23.16
CA SER A 218 -3.53 20.99 -23.76
C SER A 218 -2.55 20.35 -22.76
#